data_AF-A0A7S3E5A5-F1
#
_entry.id   AF-A0A7S3E5A5-F1
#
_cell.length_a   1.000
_cell.length_b   1.000
_cell.length_c   1.000
_cell.angle_alpha   90.00
_cell.angle_beta   90.00
_cell.angle_gamma   90.00
#
_symmetry.space_group_name_H-M   'P 1'
#
loop_
_entity.id
_entity.type
_entity.pdbx_description
1 polymer ?
#
loop_
_entity_poly.entity_id
_entity_poly.type
_entity_poly.pdbx_seq_one_letter_code
_entity_poly.pdbx_strand_id
1 'polypeptide(L)'
;NIEDLWLRFFCVSTNLSKGEPSVHEYGTLSHFVRASMTVVGLLPPVYNDGDLLVDGGYLNNIPVDVMRSQMGVDTLIVVDVEDKDFCTWKDLDPYESGLSGFYLLWQSLKSVVSRKPFRYPRYGEMISSLLFLSHKQQIRATMRDFHVDLYMQPTG
;
A
#
# COMPACT_ATOMS: atom_id res chain seq x y z
N ASN A 1 18.25 -5.86 18.52
CA ASN A 1 17.53 -6.50 17.40
C ASN A 1 16.04 -6.50 17.67
N ILE A 2 15.21 -7.04 16.78
CA ILE A 2 13.75 -7.12 16.96
C ILE A 2 13.42 -7.97 18.19
N GLU A 3 14.08 -9.12 18.33
CA GLU A 3 13.91 -10.08 19.40
C GLU A 3 14.28 -9.55 20.80
N ASP A 4 15.03 -8.45 20.85
CA ASP A 4 15.48 -7.84 22.11
C ASP A 4 14.52 -6.76 22.64
N LEU A 5 13.42 -6.49 21.94
CA LEU A 5 12.44 -5.48 22.35
C LEU A 5 11.63 -5.94 23.56
N TRP A 6 11.26 -5.00 24.42
CA TRP A 6 10.45 -5.27 25.62
C TRP A 6 9.05 -5.81 25.30
N LEU A 7 8.52 -5.42 24.13
CA LEU A 7 7.29 -5.95 23.58
C LEU A 7 7.63 -6.75 22.33
N ARG A 8 6.93 -7.89 22.17
CA ARG A 8 7.00 -8.67 20.93
C ARG A 8 6.59 -7.77 19.76
N PHE A 9 7.49 -7.68 18.78
CA PHE A 9 7.32 -6.86 17.60
C PHE A 9 7.58 -7.72 16.38
N PHE A 10 6.84 -7.45 15.32
CA PHE A 10 7.17 -7.91 13.99
C PHE A 10 6.79 -6.83 12.99
N CYS A 11 7.39 -6.89 11.81
CA CYS A 11 6.97 -6.09 10.67
C CYS A 11 6.89 -6.97 9.43
N VAL A 12 6.05 -6.57 8.48
CA VAL A 12 5.90 -7.27 7.21
C VAL A 12 6.51 -6.42 6.10
N SER A 13 7.22 -7.07 5.18
CA SER A 13 7.67 -6.46 3.93
C SER A 13 7.18 -7.29 2.75
N THR A 14 7.06 -6.68 1.59
CA THR A 14 6.82 -7.41 0.34
C THR A 14 8.14 -7.89 -0.25
N ASN A 15 8.32 -9.19 -0.42
CA ASN A 15 9.50 -9.75 -1.08
C ASN A 15 9.25 -9.82 -2.59
N LEU A 16 9.91 -8.93 -3.35
CA LEU A 16 9.76 -8.87 -4.81
C LEU A 16 10.46 -10.02 -5.53
N SER A 17 11.50 -10.60 -4.94
CA SER A 17 12.21 -11.74 -5.55
C SER A 17 11.34 -13.01 -5.54
N LYS A 18 10.57 -13.21 -4.47
CA LYS A 18 9.72 -14.41 -4.27
C LYS A 18 8.24 -14.17 -4.60
N GLY A 19 7.78 -12.92 -4.60
CA GLY A 19 6.38 -12.57 -4.85
C GLY A 19 5.46 -12.87 -3.65
N GLU A 20 5.98 -12.88 -2.44
CA GLU A 20 5.26 -13.24 -1.22
C GLU A 20 5.50 -12.23 -0.08
N PRO A 21 4.58 -12.10 0.89
CA PRO A 21 4.83 -11.32 2.09
C PRO A 21 5.87 -12.03 2.96
N SER A 22 6.83 -11.27 3.49
CA SER A 22 7.86 -11.75 4.40
C SER A 22 7.67 -11.11 5.76
N VAL A 23 7.53 -11.95 6.79
CA VAL A 23 7.37 -11.55 8.19
C VAL A 23 8.74 -11.53 8.87
N HIS A 24 9.06 -10.42 9.54
CA HIS A 24 10.34 -10.22 10.21
C HIS A 24 10.14 -10.13 11.72
N GLU A 25 10.61 -11.15 12.42
CA GLU A 25 10.57 -11.26 13.90
C GLU A 25 11.98 -11.22 14.52
N TYR A 26 13.03 -11.36 13.71
CA TYR A 26 14.41 -11.48 14.18
C TYR A 26 15.34 -10.59 13.35
N GLY A 27 16.40 -10.10 13.98
CA GLY A 27 17.48 -9.35 13.34
C GLY A 27 17.39 -7.83 13.51
N THR A 28 18.08 -7.07 12.67
CA THR A 28 18.29 -5.64 12.90
C THR A 28 16.98 -4.85 12.72
N LEU A 29 16.45 -4.29 13.81
CA LEU A 29 15.19 -3.55 13.82
C LEU A 29 15.15 -2.43 12.77
N SER A 30 16.17 -1.56 12.74
CA SER A 30 16.21 -0.43 11.79
C SER A 30 16.27 -0.89 10.33
N HIS A 31 16.84 -2.06 10.06
CA HIS A 31 16.92 -2.62 8.72
C HIS A 31 15.53 -3.06 8.23
N PHE A 32 14.83 -3.87 9.02
CA PHE A 32 13.53 -4.41 8.63
C PHE A 32 12.39 -3.40 8.73
N VAL A 33 12.43 -2.47 9.69
CA VAL A 33 11.51 -1.34 9.74
C VAL A 33 11.67 -0.47 8.50
N ARG A 34 12.92 -0.18 8.08
CA ARG A 34 13.17 0.54 6.83
C ARG A 34 12.63 -0.22 5.63
N ALA A 35 12.84 -1.54 5.56
CA ALA A 35 12.30 -2.37 4.48
C ALA A 35 10.77 -2.31 4.41
N SER A 36 10.11 -2.44 5.57
CA SER A 36 8.66 -2.39 5.72
C SER A 36 8.04 -1.05 5.34
N MET A 37 8.81 0.05 5.38
CA MET A 37 8.39 1.41 5.01
C MET A 37 8.92 1.88 3.64
N THR A 38 9.52 0.98 2.83
CA THR A 38 10.16 1.35 1.56
C THR A 38 9.15 1.42 0.42
N VAL A 39 8.57 2.60 0.23
CA VAL A 39 7.64 2.90 -0.85
C VAL A 39 8.37 3.00 -2.19
N VAL A 40 7.91 2.21 -3.17
CA VAL A 40 8.46 2.17 -4.53
C VAL A 40 8.34 3.54 -5.20
N GLY A 41 9.43 4.03 -5.76
CA GLY A 41 9.52 5.33 -6.43
C GLY A 41 9.96 6.48 -5.51
N LEU A 42 9.87 6.32 -4.19
CA LEU A 42 10.36 7.31 -3.21
C LEU A 42 11.68 6.87 -2.58
N LEU A 43 11.78 5.60 -2.17
CA LEU A 43 12.95 5.06 -1.49
C LEU A 43 13.51 3.86 -2.27
N PRO A 44 14.85 3.66 -2.25
CA PRO A 44 15.46 2.51 -2.88
C PRO A 44 15.09 1.23 -2.09
N PRO A 45 14.74 0.13 -2.79
CA PRO A 45 14.40 -1.14 -2.16
C PRO A 45 15.52 -1.65 -1.26
N VAL A 46 15.16 -2.43 -0.25
CA VAL A 46 16.12 -2.97 0.72
C VAL A 46 16.53 -4.37 0.28
N TYR A 47 17.82 -4.60 0.16
CA TYR A 47 18.36 -5.93 -0.11
C TYR A 47 18.63 -6.65 1.20
N ASN A 48 18.12 -7.87 1.34
CA ASN A 48 18.40 -8.75 2.45
C ASN A 48 18.57 -10.19 1.95
N ASP A 49 19.74 -10.80 2.20
CA ASP A 49 20.04 -12.22 1.93
C ASP A 49 19.67 -12.73 0.51
N GLY A 50 19.90 -11.92 -0.52
CA GLY A 50 19.56 -12.30 -1.91
C GLY A 50 18.20 -11.81 -2.38
N ASP A 51 17.35 -11.38 -1.46
CA ASP A 51 15.99 -10.94 -1.75
C ASP A 51 15.85 -9.42 -1.74
N LEU A 52 14.94 -8.94 -2.58
CA LEU A 52 14.61 -7.52 -2.67
C LEU A 52 13.30 -7.24 -1.93
N LEU A 53 13.37 -6.43 -0.88
CA LEU A 53 12.27 -6.11 0.01
C LEU A 53 11.78 -4.68 -0.22
N VAL A 54 10.46 -4.52 -0.23
CA VAL A 54 9.75 -3.24 -0.29
C VAL A 54 8.63 -3.21 0.74
N ASP A 55 7.90 -2.10 0.79
CA ASP A 55 6.82 -1.86 1.75
C ASP A 55 5.86 -3.05 1.92
N GLY A 56 5.50 -3.36 3.17
CA GLY A 56 4.60 -4.46 3.49
C GLY A 56 3.16 -4.23 3.02
N GLY A 57 2.78 -2.96 2.86
CA GLY A 57 1.44 -2.53 2.47
C GLY A 57 1.01 -3.00 1.08
N TYR A 58 1.94 -3.37 0.20
CA TYR A 58 1.60 -3.87 -1.13
C TYR A 58 0.93 -5.25 -1.11
N LEU A 59 1.34 -6.15 -0.21
CA LEU A 59 0.79 -7.51 -0.12
C LEU A 59 0.02 -7.77 1.18
N ASN A 60 0.42 -7.19 2.31
CA ASN A 60 -0.22 -7.42 3.59
C ASN A 60 -0.10 -6.21 4.54
N ASN A 61 -0.87 -5.14 4.27
CA ASN A 61 -0.89 -3.93 5.10
C ASN A 61 -1.49 -4.15 6.51
N ILE A 62 -2.42 -5.10 6.65
CA ILE A 62 -3.04 -5.43 7.94
C ILE A 62 -2.82 -6.93 8.19
N PRO A 63 -1.69 -7.31 8.79
CA PRO A 63 -1.27 -8.70 8.96
C PRO A 63 -2.01 -9.40 10.11
N VAL A 64 -3.34 -9.41 10.03
CA VAL A 64 -4.25 -10.09 10.96
C VAL A 64 -4.01 -11.59 10.95
N ASP A 65 -3.77 -12.14 9.77
CA ASP A 65 -3.42 -13.55 9.55
C ASP A 65 -2.16 -13.93 10.33
N VAL A 66 -1.11 -13.12 10.24
CA VAL A 66 0.15 -13.32 10.97
C VAL A 66 -0.07 -13.23 12.48
N MET A 67 -0.77 -12.20 12.96
CA MET A 67 -1.10 -12.03 14.38
C MET A 67 -1.86 -13.24 14.95
N ARG A 68 -2.89 -13.70 14.24
CA ARG A 68 -3.73 -14.81 14.73
C ARG A 68 -3.02 -16.15 14.61
N SER A 69 -2.43 -16.45 13.45
CA SER A 69 -1.88 -17.78 13.16
C SER A 69 -0.49 -18.02 13.74
N GLN A 70 0.38 -17.00 13.74
CA GLN A 70 1.78 -17.14 14.16
C GLN A 70 1.99 -16.68 15.60
N MET A 71 1.41 -15.54 15.98
CA MET A 71 1.58 -14.98 17.32
C MET A 71 0.61 -15.57 18.36
N GLY A 72 -0.51 -16.14 17.90
CA GLY A 72 -1.49 -16.79 18.77
C GLY A 72 -2.17 -15.83 19.74
N VAL A 73 -2.44 -14.60 19.32
CA VAL A 73 -3.04 -13.58 20.20
C VAL A 73 -4.54 -13.85 20.41
N ASP A 74 -4.99 -13.70 21.66
CA ASP A 74 -6.41 -13.83 22.03
C ASP A 74 -7.22 -12.60 21.64
N THR A 75 -6.67 -11.41 21.84
CA THR A 75 -7.33 -10.13 21.51
C THR A 75 -6.53 -9.40 20.44
N LEU A 76 -7.21 -9.04 19.36
CA LEU A 76 -6.64 -8.32 18.23
C LEU A 76 -7.34 -6.97 18.02
N ILE A 77 -6.55 -5.90 18.15
CA ILE A 77 -6.97 -4.53 17.87
C ILE A 77 -6.29 -4.08 16.58
N VAL A 78 -7.10 -3.73 15.58
CA VAL A 78 -6.63 -3.23 14.28
C VAL A 78 -6.90 -1.73 14.20
N VAL A 79 -5.86 -0.98 13.82
CA VAL A 79 -5.95 0.46 13.55
C VAL A 79 -5.69 0.67 12.07
N ASP A 80 -6.73 1.07 11.35
CA ASP A 80 -6.66 1.39 9.93
C ASP A 80 -6.64 2.90 9.74
N VAL A 81 -5.49 3.42 9.31
CA VAL A 81 -5.27 4.86 9.03
C VAL A 81 -5.47 5.21 7.55
N GLU A 82 -6.01 4.28 6.76
CA GLU A 82 -6.25 4.48 5.33
C GLU A 82 -7.32 5.56 5.08
N ASP A 83 -6.98 6.53 4.24
CA ASP A 83 -7.90 7.57 3.80
C ASP A 83 -8.97 6.99 2.85
N LYS A 84 -10.22 7.42 3.04
CA LYS A 84 -11.35 7.00 2.20
C LYS A 84 -11.34 7.69 0.83
N ASP A 85 -10.62 8.80 0.69
CA ASP A 85 -10.69 9.67 -0.50
C ASP A 85 -9.52 9.54 -1.48
N PHE A 86 -8.59 8.59 -1.26
CA PHE A 86 -7.37 8.42 -2.07
C PHE A 86 -7.64 8.21 -3.59
N CYS A 87 -8.85 7.82 -3.96
CA CYS A 87 -9.25 7.52 -5.34
C CYS A 87 -10.51 8.28 -5.78
N THR A 88 -10.66 9.57 -5.45
CA THR A 88 -11.74 10.38 -6.03
C THR A 88 -11.39 10.82 -7.45
N TRP A 89 -11.54 9.88 -8.39
CA TRP A 89 -11.69 10.13 -9.83
C TRP A 89 -12.99 10.90 -10.17
N LYS A 90 -13.66 11.45 -9.16
CA LYS A 90 -14.94 12.17 -9.24
C LYS A 90 -14.80 13.52 -9.95
N ASP A 91 -13.58 14.07 -10.00
CA ASP A 91 -13.27 15.37 -10.63
C ASP A 91 -12.58 15.22 -12.00
N LEU A 92 -12.66 14.05 -12.64
CA LEU A 92 -12.12 13.89 -13.99
C LEU A 92 -13.01 14.62 -14.98
N ASP A 93 -12.38 15.39 -15.88
CA ASP A 93 -13.08 15.99 -17.00
C ASP A 93 -13.67 14.86 -17.88
N PRO A 94 -14.98 14.89 -18.20
CA PRO A 94 -15.62 13.82 -18.97
C PRO A 94 -14.93 13.67 -20.33
N TYR A 95 -14.34 12.50 -20.54
CA TYR A 95 -13.69 12.13 -21.78
C TYR A 95 -14.51 11.04 -22.47
N GLU A 96 -15.33 11.43 -23.43
CA GLU A 96 -16.14 10.50 -24.20
C GLU A 96 -15.28 9.86 -25.31
N SER A 97 -14.97 8.58 -25.12
CA SER A 97 -14.45 7.64 -26.14
C SER A 97 -13.01 7.86 -26.66
N GLY A 98 -12.12 6.95 -26.26
CA GLY A 98 -10.89 6.59 -26.99
C GLY A 98 -9.81 7.67 -27.04
N LEU A 99 -8.76 7.51 -26.21
CA LEU A 99 -7.61 8.40 -26.07
C LEU A 99 -6.94 8.70 -27.43
N SER A 100 -7.43 9.68 -28.17
CA SER A 100 -6.71 10.22 -29.31
C SER A 100 -5.52 11.00 -28.76
N GLY A 101 -4.32 10.42 -28.88
CA GLY A 101 -3.08 11.04 -28.38
C GLY A 101 -2.87 12.46 -28.93
N PHE A 102 -3.35 12.75 -30.14
CA PHE A 102 -3.34 14.08 -30.73
C PHE A 102 -4.29 15.06 -30.04
N TYR A 103 -5.46 14.61 -29.58
CA TYR A 103 -6.39 15.43 -28.82
C TYR A 103 -5.82 15.80 -27.45
N LEU A 104 -5.20 14.83 -26.75
CA LEU A 104 -4.50 15.08 -25.48
C LEU A 104 -3.33 16.04 -25.65
N LEU A 105 -2.54 15.89 -26.72
CA LEU A 105 -1.46 16.81 -27.03
C LEU A 105 -1.99 18.23 -27.27
N TRP A 106 -3.07 18.36 -28.04
CA TRP A 106 -3.73 19.64 -28.30
C TRP A 106 -4.30 20.27 -27.02
N GLN A 107 -4.90 19.47 -26.13
CA GLN A 107 -5.36 19.93 -24.82
C GLN A 107 -4.21 20.32 -23.89
N SER A 108 -3.08 19.61 -23.92
CA SER A 108 -1.88 19.96 -23.17
C SER A 108 -1.33 21.32 -23.64
N LEU A 109 -1.25 21.54 -24.95
CA LEU A 109 -0.88 22.84 -25.53
C LEU A 109 -1.89 23.95 -25.18
N LYS A 110 -3.19 23.64 -25.20
CA LYS A 110 -4.25 24.60 -24.81
C LYS A 110 -4.24 24.91 -23.32
N SER A 111 -3.88 23.96 -22.45
CA SER A 111 -3.76 24.16 -21.00
C SER A 111 -2.74 25.25 -20.65
N VAL A 112 -1.62 25.29 -21.38
CA VAL A 112 -0.59 26.33 -21.26
C VAL A 112 -1.14 27.73 -21.57
N VAL A 113 -2.12 27.83 -22.47
CA VAL A 113 -2.75 29.09 -22.89
C VAL A 113 -3.96 29.46 -22.01
N SER A 114 -4.79 28.47 -21.63
CA SER A 114 -6.08 28.68 -20.95
C SER A 114 -6.02 28.71 -19.43
N ARG A 115 -4.86 28.45 -18.80
CA ARG A 115 -4.66 28.45 -17.33
C ARG A 115 -5.61 27.55 -16.51
N LYS A 116 -6.40 26.69 -17.16
CA LYS A 116 -7.19 25.63 -16.51
C LYS A 116 -6.45 24.30 -16.70
N PRO A 117 -5.94 23.68 -15.63
CA PRO A 117 -5.28 22.38 -15.75
C PRO A 117 -6.33 21.32 -16.12
N PHE A 118 -6.18 20.72 -17.31
CA PHE A 118 -6.98 19.56 -17.70
C PHE A 118 -6.52 18.34 -16.89
N ARG A 119 -7.45 17.70 -16.17
CA ARG A 119 -7.14 16.65 -15.19
C ARG A 119 -7.44 15.29 -15.81
N TYR A 120 -6.40 14.56 -16.18
CA TYR A 120 -6.50 13.23 -16.79
C TYR A 120 -5.78 12.18 -15.93
N PRO A 121 -6.25 10.92 -15.93
CA PRO A 121 -5.65 9.88 -15.10
C PRO A 121 -4.24 9.54 -15.60
N ARG A 122 -3.25 9.72 -14.74
CA ARG A 122 -1.87 9.30 -15.05
C ARG A 122 -1.71 7.81 -14.81
N TYR A 123 -0.86 7.14 -15.59
CA TYR A 123 -0.60 5.71 -15.39
C TYR A 123 -0.10 5.37 -13.98
N GLY A 124 0.76 6.20 -13.38
CA GLY A 124 1.22 6.01 -12.00
C GLY A 124 0.08 6.06 -10.98
N GLU A 125 -0.87 6.98 -11.15
CA GLU A 125 -2.07 7.09 -10.29
C GLU A 125 -2.99 5.88 -10.48
N MET A 126 -3.16 5.41 -11.71
CA MET A 126 -3.94 4.20 -12.00
C MET A 126 -3.31 2.96 -11.37
N ILE A 127 -2.00 2.76 -11.51
CA ILE A 127 -1.29 1.63 -10.91
C ILE A 127 -1.41 1.68 -9.39
N SER A 128 -1.17 2.85 -8.76
CA SER A 128 -1.33 3.03 -7.32
C SER A 128 -2.76 2.77 -6.86
N SER A 129 -3.76 3.25 -7.61
CA SER A 129 -5.17 3.01 -7.31
C SER A 129 -5.56 1.53 -7.43
N LEU A 130 -5.04 0.83 -8.45
CA LEU A 130 -5.29 -0.60 -8.62
C LEU A 130 -4.65 -1.41 -7.49
N LEU A 131 -3.41 -1.08 -7.10
CA LEU A 131 -2.74 -1.70 -5.96
C LEU A 131 -3.56 -1.52 -4.68
N PHE A 132 -3.98 -0.28 -4.41
CA PHE A 132 -4.83 0.07 -3.28
C PHE A 132 -6.17 -0.69 -3.29
N LEU A 133 -6.87 -0.72 -4.42
CA LEU A 133 -8.16 -1.43 -4.53
C LEU A 133 -8.01 -2.93 -4.32
N SER A 134 -6.98 -3.54 -4.91
CA SER A 134 -6.69 -4.97 -4.76
C SER A 134 -6.42 -5.30 -3.29
N HIS A 135 -5.60 -4.47 -2.65
CA HIS A 135 -5.22 -4.66 -1.26
C HIS A 135 -6.39 -4.43 -0.29
N LYS A 136 -7.24 -3.41 -0.53
CA LYS A 136 -8.47 -3.18 0.25
C LYS A 136 -9.44 -4.37 0.15
N GLN A 137 -9.54 -4.99 -1.01
CA GLN A 137 -10.33 -6.22 -1.17
C GLN A 137 -9.73 -7.38 -0.36
N GLN A 138 -8.41 -7.50 -0.35
CA GLN A 138 -7.70 -8.52 0.43
C GLN A 138 -7.90 -8.33 1.94
N ILE A 139 -7.76 -7.12 2.48
CA ILE A 139 -8.08 -6.83 3.90
C ILE A 139 -9.48 -7.31 4.23
N ARG A 140 -10.48 -6.95 3.42
CA ARG A 140 -11.88 -7.35 3.68
C ARG A 140 -12.08 -8.87 3.67
N ALA A 141 -11.25 -9.62 2.95
CA ALA A 141 -11.27 -11.08 2.99
C ALA A 141 -10.62 -11.55 4.30
N THR A 142 -9.38 -11.13 4.59
CA THR A 142 -8.64 -11.53 5.80
C THR A 142 -9.39 -11.18 7.09
N MET A 143 -10.02 -10.00 7.16
CA MET A 143 -10.80 -9.56 8.33
C MET A 143 -12.05 -10.43 8.55
N ARG A 144 -12.62 -11.00 7.48
CA ARG A 144 -13.74 -11.97 7.58
C ARG A 144 -13.25 -13.33 8.07
N ASP A 145 -12.09 -13.76 7.61
CA ASP A 145 -11.56 -15.10 7.91
C ASP A 145 -10.98 -15.21 9.33
N PHE A 146 -10.36 -14.15 9.85
CA PHE A 146 -9.54 -14.21 11.07
C PHE A 146 -10.11 -13.53 12.32
N HIS A 147 -11.39 -13.12 12.32
CA HIS A 147 -12.11 -12.47 13.43
C HIS A 147 -11.31 -11.38 14.19
N VAL A 148 -11.61 -10.12 13.93
CA VAL A 148 -10.99 -8.99 14.66
C VAL A 148 -11.89 -8.52 15.79
N ASP A 149 -11.34 -8.42 17.01
CA ASP A 149 -12.11 -8.02 18.19
C ASP A 149 -12.47 -6.53 18.16
N LEU A 150 -11.54 -5.70 17.69
CA LEU A 150 -11.75 -4.26 17.59
C LEU A 150 -11.06 -3.70 16.34
N TYR A 151 -11.84 -3.08 15.46
CA TYR A 151 -11.34 -2.39 14.28
C TYR A 151 -11.63 -0.89 14.41
N MET A 152 -10.57 -0.09 14.48
CA MET A 152 -10.63 1.36 14.56
C MET A 152 -10.21 1.97 13.23
N GLN A 153 -11.03 2.88 12.70
CA GLN A 153 -10.66 3.71 11.56
C GLN A 153 -10.86 5.18 11.96
N PRO A 154 -9.82 5.87 12.46
CA PRO A 154 -9.93 7.29 12.75
C PRO A 154 -10.26 8.06 11.46
N THR A 155 -11.31 8.88 11.49
CA THR A 155 -11.60 9.84 10.43
C THR A 155 -10.63 11.01 10.58
N GLY A 156 -9.63 11.07 9.69
CA GLY A 156 -8.83 12.27 9.47
C GLY A 156 -9.61 13.38 8.79
#